data_AF-A0A7Y2XPF6-F1
#
_entry.id   AF-A0A7Y2XPF6-F1
#
_cell.length_a   1.000
_cell.length_b   1.000
_cell.length_c   1.000
_cell.angle_alpha   90.00
_cell.angle_beta   90.00
_cell.angle_gamma   90.00
#
_symmetry.space_group_name_H-M   'P 1'
#
loop_
_entity.id
_entity.type
_entity.pdbx_description
1 polymer ?
#
loop_
_entity_poly.entity_id
_entity_poly.type
_entity_poly.pdbx_seq_one_letter_code
_entity_poly.pdbx_strand_id
1 'polypeptide(L)'
;MLKRRNIRETAIQFLYFADLEDGPAAFEMQEAFWQMTQESSLHKLEKAKAKAMLHVAQGREHRVAKLDSRAATAEAELKASADCAPLASALKKIRTRENKLTSATQALQTTLKQKKPDVSLSKEMDDVFQANRSIAALRRDWHESLEDFPLWKNKLEPVTAAIRQLERVSERLDAIDDPESIVGDFAHLRAGSAEITAFREETQALVQNIIQHKKSLDASLASVVENYSPERVDPVDKAILRLASYEIEYCDDIPRAVSINEAIEIAKKFGTTESARFINGVLDAVGK
;
A
#
# COMPACT_ATOMS: atom_id res chain seq x y z
N MET A 1 5.87 -15.35 0.72
CA MET A 1 7.33 -15.52 0.54
C MET A 1 7.64 -14.88 -0.79
N LEU A 2 8.27 -13.71 -0.74
CA LEU A 2 8.71 -12.99 -1.93
C LEU A 2 9.58 -13.92 -2.75
N LYS A 3 9.18 -14.17 -4.00
CA LYS A 3 9.98 -15.01 -4.88
C LYS A 3 11.18 -14.17 -5.30
N ARG A 4 12.40 -14.53 -4.86
CA ARG A 4 13.66 -13.89 -5.30
C ARG A 4 13.71 -13.66 -6.83
N ARG A 5 13.11 -14.56 -7.61
CA ARG A 5 12.92 -14.38 -9.06
C ARG A 5 12.27 -13.05 -9.43
N ASN A 6 11.17 -12.65 -8.78
CA ASN A 6 10.49 -11.39 -9.07
C ASN A 6 11.40 -10.19 -8.81
N ILE A 7 12.19 -10.23 -7.73
CA ILE A 7 13.18 -9.19 -7.41
C ILE A 7 14.21 -9.09 -8.53
N ARG A 8 14.72 -10.23 -9.02
CA ARG A 8 15.66 -10.26 -10.16
C ARG A 8 15.05 -9.68 -11.42
N GLU A 9 13.83 -10.11 -11.77
CA GLU A 9 13.15 -9.63 -12.97
C GLU A 9 12.94 -8.10 -12.92
N THR A 10 12.51 -7.56 -11.78
CA THR A 10 12.33 -6.11 -11.60
C THR A 10 13.66 -5.37 -11.57
N ALA A 11 14.71 -5.93 -10.95
CA ALA A 11 16.06 -5.37 -10.98
C ALA A 11 16.62 -5.30 -12.41
N ILE A 12 16.34 -6.30 -13.26
CA ILE A 12 16.76 -6.31 -14.67
C ILE A 12 16.02 -5.23 -15.46
N GLN A 13 14.70 -5.10 -15.26
CA GLN A 13 13.93 -4.00 -15.87
C GLN A 13 14.49 -2.63 -15.45
N PHE A 14 14.83 -2.48 -14.17
CA PHE A 14 15.49 -1.28 -13.67
C PHE A 14 16.81 -1.02 -14.39
N LEU A 15 17.72 -2.00 -14.40
CA LEU A 15 19.06 -1.85 -14.96
C LEU A 15 19.01 -1.51 -16.45
N TYR A 16 18.06 -2.08 -17.17
CA TYR A 16 17.78 -1.72 -18.57
C TYR A 16 17.44 -0.24 -18.71
N PHE A 17 16.55 0.31 -17.87
CA PHE A 17 16.20 1.74 -17.92
C PHE A 17 17.34 2.66 -17.46
N ALA A 18 18.12 2.23 -16.46
CA ALA A 18 19.25 3.00 -15.94
C ALA A 18 20.44 3.05 -16.90
N ASP A 19 20.53 2.11 -17.84
CA ASP A 19 21.56 2.08 -18.88
C ASP A 19 21.22 2.93 -20.12
N LEU A 20 19.99 3.45 -20.23
CA LEU A 20 19.66 4.44 -21.25
C LEU A 20 20.46 5.73 -20.99
N GLU A 21 20.79 6.49 -22.05
CA GLU A 21 21.46 7.78 -21.91
C GLU A 21 20.70 8.67 -20.90
N ASP A 22 21.40 9.19 -19.89
CA ASP A 22 20.84 9.95 -18.77
C ASP A 22 19.78 9.20 -17.93
N GLY A 23 19.90 7.87 -17.83
CA GLY A 23 19.03 7.02 -17.01
C GLY A 23 19.05 7.36 -15.51
N PRO A 24 17.97 7.02 -14.77
CA PRO A 24 17.81 7.41 -13.36
C PRO A 24 18.73 6.61 -12.42
N ALA A 25 19.16 7.24 -11.32
CA ALA A 25 19.81 6.51 -10.23
C ALA A 25 18.84 5.57 -9.48
N ALA A 26 19.35 4.55 -8.79
CA ALA A 26 18.58 3.57 -8.01
C ALA A 26 17.50 4.17 -7.10
N PHE A 27 17.84 5.28 -6.45
CA PHE A 27 16.97 5.99 -5.51
C PHE A 27 16.10 7.07 -6.17
N GLU A 28 16.37 7.42 -7.43
CA GLU A 28 15.64 8.47 -8.19
C GLU A 28 14.56 7.88 -9.11
N MET A 29 14.37 6.57 -9.09
CA MET A 29 13.37 5.95 -9.95
C MET A 29 11.96 6.42 -9.60
N GLN A 30 11.25 6.80 -10.67
CA GLN A 30 9.91 7.39 -10.57
C GLN A 30 8.92 6.43 -9.91
N GLU A 31 7.99 7.00 -9.15
CA GLU A 31 6.94 6.24 -8.46
C GLU A 31 6.07 5.43 -9.43
N ALA A 32 5.92 5.90 -10.67
CA ALA A 32 5.20 5.19 -11.73
C ALA A 32 5.76 3.79 -12.03
N PHE A 33 7.08 3.59 -11.93
CA PHE A 33 7.71 2.28 -12.12
C PHE A 33 7.28 1.30 -11.01
N TRP A 34 7.30 1.75 -9.77
CA TRP A 34 6.90 0.94 -8.62
C TRP A 34 5.40 0.62 -8.67
N GLN A 35 4.58 1.60 -9.05
CA GLN A 35 3.14 1.39 -9.28
C GLN A 35 2.89 0.34 -10.35
N MET A 36 3.62 0.39 -11.48
CA MET A 36 3.49 -0.58 -12.57
C MET A 36 3.94 -1.99 -12.14
N THR A 37 5.12 -2.11 -11.54
CA THR A 37 5.71 -3.42 -11.17
C THR A 37 5.00 -4.08 -10.00
N GLN A 38 4.40 -3.29 -9.11
CA GLN A 38 3.68 -3.76 -7.94
C GLN A 38 2.15 -3.68 -8.08
N GLU A 39 1.62 -3.35 -9.27
CA GLU A 39 0.19 -3.09 -9.53
C GLU A 39 -0.71 -4.20 -8.95
N SER A 40 -0.38 -5.46 -9.22
CA SER A 40 -1.17 -6.60 -8.72
C SER A 40 -1.19 -6.68 -7.18
N SER A 41 -0.06 -6.41 -6.53
CA SER A 41 0.07 -6.46 -5.07
C SER A 41 -0.64 -5.27 -4.42
N LEU A 42 -0.47 -4.07 -4.98
CA LEU A 42 -1.16 -2.85 -4.57
C LEU A 42 -2.68 -3.05 -4.68
N HIS A 43 -3.17 -3.54 -5.82
CA HIS A 43 -4.60 -3.79 -6.02
C HIS A 43 -5.17 -4.83 -5.03
N LYS A 44 -4.41 -5.88 -4.71
CA LYS A 44 -4.80 -6.86 -3.67
C LYS A 44 -4.89 -6.20 -2.29
N LEU A 45 -3.93 -5.36 -1.94
CA LEU A 45 -3.90 -4.64 -0.66
C LEU A 45 -5.07 -3.65 -0.57
N GLU A 46 -5.33 -2.86 -1.61
CA GLU A 46 -6.48 -1.94 -1.70
C GLU A 46 -7.79 -2.69 -1.49
N LYS A 47 -7.99 -3.80 -2.19
CA LYS A 47 -9.19 -4.63 -2.05
C LYS A 47 -9.33 -5.22 -0.64
N ALA A 48 -8.21 -5.58 -0.01
CA ALA A 48 -8.21 -6.07 1.36
C ALA A 48 -8.56 -4.96 2.36
N LYS A 49 -7.99 -3.76 2.22
CA LYS A 49 -8.32 -2.57 3.01
C LYS A 49 -9.81 -2.22 2.89
N ALA A 50 -10.34 -2.16 1.67
CA ALA A 50 -11.76 -1.89 1.42
C ALA A 50 -12.68 -2.91 2.12
N LYS A 51 -12.36 -4.20 2.04
CA LYS A 51 -13.12 -5.26 2.74
C LYS A 51 -13.05 -5.11 4.25
N ALA A 52 -11.88 -4.79 4.80
CA ALA A 52 -11.70 -4.54 6.22
C ALA A 52 -12.55 -3.36 6.70
N MET A 53 -12.56 -2.24 5.95
CA MET A 53 -13.38 -1.07 6.26
C MET A 53 -14.86 -1.44 6.34
N LEU A 54 -15.36 -2.16 5.34
CA LEU A 54 -16.76 -2.58 5.31
C LEU A 54 -17.09 -3.54 6.44
N HIS A 55 -16.17 -4.43 6.80
CA HIS A 55 -16.33 -5.34 7.94
C HIS A 55 -16.41 -4.57 9.26
N VAL A 56 -15.51 -3.61 9.49
CA VAL A 56 -15.53 -2.74 10.68
C VAL A 56 -16.82 -1.92 10.74
N ALA A 57 -17.30 -1.42 9.60
CA ALA A 57 -18.53 -0.65 9.50
C ALA A 57 -19.82 -1.49 9.66
N GLN A 58 -19.74 -2.82 9.82
CA GLN A 58 -20.93 -3.65 9.97
C GLN A 58 -21.77 -3.25 11.20
N GLY A 59 -23.08 -3.14 10.99
CA GLY A 59 -24.05 -2.74 12.02
C GLY A 59 -23.96 -1.26 12.43
N ARG A 60 -23.11 -0.45 11.78
CA ARG A 60 -23.02 0.98 12.07
C ARG A 60 -24.32 1.71 11.77
N GLU A 61 -25.05 1.32 10.72
CA GLU A 61 -26.39 1.85 10.39
C GLU A 61 -27.37 1.74 11.56
N HIS A 62 -27.42 0.58 12.23
CA HIS A 62 -28.27 0.38 13.41
C HIS A 62 -27.86 1.30 14.58
N ARG A 63 -26.56 1.51 14.78
CA ARG A 63 -26.03 2.41 15.81
C ARG A 63 -26.34 3.88 15.50
N VAL A 64 -26.26 4.29 14.23
CA VAL A 64 -26.64 5.63 13.78
C VAL A 64 -28.14 5.85 13.96
N ALA A 65 -28.99 4.90 13.56
CA ALA A 65 -30.43 4.99 13.78
C ALA A 65 -30.81 5.13 15.28
N LYS A 66 -30.08 4.42 16.15
CA LYS A 66 -30.24 4.54 17.61
C LYS A 66 -29.79 5.91 18.13
N LEU A 67 -28.69 6.47 17.60
CA LEU A 67 -28.27 7.84 17.89
C LEU A 67 -29.34 8.85 17.45
N ASP A 68 -29.85 8.73 16.21
CA ASP A 68 -30.86 9.62 15.67
C ASP A 68 -32.14 9.64 16.50
N SER A 69 -32.63 8.47 16.92
CA SER A 69 -33.81 8.37 17.77
C SER A 69 -33.62 9.09 19.11
N ARG A 70 -32.47 8.89 19.76
CA ARG A 70 -32.14 9.54 21.06
C ARG A 70 -31.91 11.04 20.89
N ALA A 71 -31.23 11.43 19.82
CA ALA A 71 -30.91 12.81 19.53
C ALA A 71 -32.16 13.61 19.19
N ALA A 72 -33.14 13.04 18.50
CA ALA A 72 -34.41 13.71 18.20
C ALA A 72 -35.16 14.12 19.47
N THR A 73 -35.21 13.23 20.47
CA THR A 73 -35.79 13.54 21.79
C THR A 73 -34.98 14.64 22.50
N ALA A 74 -33.66 14.49 22.56
CA ALA A 74 -32.77 15.45 23.22
C ALA A 74 -32.81 16.85 22.59
N GLU A 75 -32.86 16.96 21.26
CA GLU A 75 -32.90 18.23 20.54
C GLU A 75 -34.14 19.06 20.89
N ALA A 76 -35.29 18.42 21.12
CA ALA A 76 -36.51 19.10 21.52
C ALA A 76 -36.35 19.77 22.90
N GLU A 77 -35.73 19.05 23.85
CA GLU A 77 -35.47 19.56 25.20
C GLU A 77 -34.39 20.66 25.21
N LEU A 78 -33.32 20.48 24.42
CA LEU A 78 -32.25 21.47 24.30
C LEU A 78 -32.76 22.78 23.68
N LYS A 79 -33.63 22.72 22.67
CA LYS A 79 -34.24 23.91 22.05
C LYS A 79 -35.17 24.67 22.98
N ALA A 80 -35.79 23.99 23.94
CA ALA A 80 -36.63 24.62 24.95
C ALA A 80 -35.82 25.37 26.02
N SER A 81 -34.49 25.22 26.03
CA SER A 81 -33.59 25.78 27.04
C SER A 81 -32.67 26.83 26.44
N ALA A 82 -32.73 28.07 26.94
CA ALA A 82 -32.09 29.24 26.32
C ALA A 82 -30.56 29.11 26.16
N ASP A 83 -29.89 28.44 27.10
CA ASP A 83 -28.42 28.36 27.15
C ASP A 83 -27.84 27.14 26.42
N CYS A 84 -28.68 26.29 25.81
CA CYS A 84 -28.26 25.00 25.23
C CYS A 84 -28.11 25.00 23.71
N ALA A 85 -28.17 26.19 23.07
CA ALA A 85 -27.98 26.33 21.63
C ALA A 85 -26.65 25.73 21.10
N PRO A 86 -25.50 25.84 21.81
CA PRO A 86 -24.25 25.20 21.38
C PRO A 86 -24.35 23.68 21.31
N LEU A 87 -24.94 23.03 22.33
CA LEU A 87 -25.13 21.58 22.38
C LEU A 87 -26.06 21.09 21.27
N ALA A 88 -27.17 21.80 21.02
CA ALA A 88 -28.09 21.46 19.93
C ALA A 88 -27.40 21.56 18.56
N SER A 89 -26.56 22.58 18.37
CA SER A 89 -25.76 22.77 17.14
C SER A 89 -24.72 21.65 16.97
N ALA A 90 -24.00 21.30 18.04
CA ALA A 90 -23.00 20.22 18.03
C ALA A 90 -23.64 18.87 17.67
N LEU A 91 -24.76 18.53 18.31
CA LEU A 91 -25.48 17.28 18.05
C LEU A 91 -25.98 17.19 16.60
N LYS A 92 -26.50 18.29 16.04
CA LYS A 92 -26.91 18.35 14.63
C LYS A 92 -25.73 18.14 13.68
N LYS A 93 -24.58 18.76 13.96
CA LYS A 93 -23.34 18.59 13.18
C LYS A 93 -22.86 17.14 13.21
N ILE A 94 -22.86 16.51 14.40
CA ILE A 94 -22.52 15.09 14.58
C ILE A 94 -23.42 14.24 13.67
N ARG A 95 -24.75 14.34 13.79
CA ARG A 95 -25.68 13.54 12.98
C ARG A 95 -25.47 13.71 11.48
N THR A 96 -25.22 14.93 11.03
CA THR A 96 -24.96 15.21 9.61
C THR A 96 -23.67 14.53 9.13
N ARG A 97 -22.60 14.55 9.94
CA ARG A 97 -21.33 13.88 9.61
C ARG A 97 -21.42 12.36 9.74
N GLU A 98 -22.21 11.83 10.67
CA GLU A 98 -22.50 10.40 10.74
C GLU A 98 -23.17 9.90 9.45
N ASN A 99 -24.13 10.66 8.92
CA ASN A 99 -24.79 10.35 7.65
C ASN A 99 -23.81 10.40 6.48
N LYS A 100 -22.89 11.40 6.44
CA LYS A 100 -21.85 11.46 5.41
C LYS A 100 -20.96 10.23 5.43
N LEU A 101 -20.53 9.78 6.61
CA LEU A 101 -19.73 8.56 6.75
C LEU A 101 -20.53 7.31 6.32
N THR A 102 -21.81 7.22 6.68
CA THR A 102 -22.69 6.14 6.20
C THR A 102 -22.76 6.11 4.68
N SER A 103 -23.03 7.24 4.03
CA SER A 103 -23.07 7.33 2.56
C SER A 103 -21.74 6.95 1.90
N ALA A 104 -20.60 7.38 2.48
CA ALA A 104 -19.28 7.00 1.97
C ALA A 104 -19.05 5.47 2.06
N THR A 105 -19.42 4.84 3.17
CA THR A 105 -19.31 3.38 3.32
C THR A 105 -20.22 2.61 2.36
N GLN A 106 -21.41 3.13 2.08
CA GLN A 106 -22.34 2.54 1.10
C GLN A 106 -21.84 2.69 -0.34
N ALA A 107 -21.22 3.83 -0.68
CA ALA A 107 -20.56 4.04 -1.96
C ALA A 107 -19.42 3.03 -2.14
N LEU A 108 -18.52 2.89 -1.16
CA LEU A 108 -17.44 1.89 -1.17
C LEU A 108 -17.99 0.46 -1.35
N GLN A 109 -19.06 0.10 -0.62
CA GLN A 109 -19.69 -1.21 -0.76
C GLN A 109 -20.25 -1.45 -2.17
N THR A 110 -20.79 -0.40 -2.80
CA THR A 110 -21.35 -0.47 -4.15
C THR A 110 -20.23 -0.66 -5.17
N THR A 111 -19.18 0.16 -5.11
CA THR A 111 -18.00 0.06 -5.99
C THR A 111 -17.32 -1.31 -5.87
N LEU A 112 -17.16 -1.85 -4.65
CA LEU A 112 -16.53 -3.16 -4.44
C LEU A 112 -17.32 -4.33 -5.05
N LYS A 113 -18.64 -4.20 -5.21
CA LYS A 113 -19.51 -5.22 -5.83
C LYS A 113 -19.49 -5.16 -7.36
N GLN A 114 -19.07 -4.05 -7.95
CA GLN A 114 -19.05 -3.88 -9.40
C GLN A 114 -17.94 -4.72 -10.03
N LYS A 115 -18.21 -5.29 -11.21
CA LYS A 115 -17.20 -6.03 -12.00
C LYS A 115 -16.19 -5.10 -12.69
N LYS A 116 -16.63 -3.90 -13.07
CA LYS A 116 -15.83 -2.83 -13.69
C LYS A 116 -16.33 -1.49 -13.12
N PRO A 117 -15.69 -0.98 -12.06
CA PRO A 117 -16.14 0.27 -11.47
C PRO A 117 -15.68 1.48 -12.30
N ASP A 118 -16.54 2.49 -12.40
CA ASP A 118 -16.22 3.78 -13.05
C ASP A 118 -15.32 4.67 -12.17
N VAL A 119 -15.21 4.33 -10.88
CA VAL A 119 -14.45 5.05 -9.85
C VAL A 119 -13.49 4.08 -9.17
N SER A 120 -12.26 4.53 -8.88
CA SER A 120 -11.24 3.68 -8.27
C SER A 120 -11.47 3.48 -6.78
N LEU A 121 -11.38 2.23 -6.29
CA LEU A 121 -11.56 1.89 -4.87
C LEU A 121 -10.74 2.78 -3.92
N SER A 122 -9.55 3.22 -4.33
CA SER A 122 -8.73 4.17 -3.57
C SER A 122 -9.52 5.44 -3.21
N LYS A 123 -10.24 6.02 -4.17
CA LYS A 123 -11.00 7.25 -3.95
C LYS A 123 -12.13 7.04 -2.95
N GLU A 124 -12.93 5.98 -3.07
CA GLU A 124 -13.99 5.72 -2.09
C GLU A 124 -13.44 5.42 -0.69
N MET A 125 -12.29 4.74 -0.59
CA MET A 125 -11.62 4.54 0.69
C MET A 125 -11.18 5.88 1.30
N ASP A 126 -10.61 6.79 0.49
CA ASP A 126 -10.22 8.13 0.92
C ASP A 126 -11.43 8.95 1.40
N ASP A 127 -12.56 8.86 0.71
CA ASP A 127 -13.81 9.50 1.12
C ASP A 127 -14.32 8.97 2.47
N VAL A 128 -14.21 7.65 2.72
CA VAL A 128 -14.55 7.03 4.01
C VAL A 128 -13.62 7.55 5.10
N PHE A 129 -12.30 7.55 4.89
CA PHE A 129 -11.34 8.08 5.86
C PHE A 129 -11.54 9.56 6.14
N GLN A 130 -11.75 10.37 5.11
CA GLN A 130 -12.01 11.80 5.27
C GLN A 130 -13.30 12.05 6.05
N ALA A 131 -14.37 11.29 5.77
CA ALA A 131 -15.60 11.36 6.54
C ALA A 131 -15.37 10.95 8.01
N ASN A 132 -14.60 9.89 8.26
CA ASN A 132 -14.28 9.40 9.60
C ASN A 132 -13.49 10.42 10.42
N ARG A 133 -12.41 10.99 9.87
CA ARG A 133 -11.64 12.06 10.50
C ARG A 133 -12.51 13.28 10.82
N SER A 134 -13.43 13.63 9.92
CA SER A 134 -14.31 14.79 10.11
C SER A 134 -15.32 14.64 11.26
N ILE A 135 -15.77 13.41 11.57
CA ILE A 135 -16.67 13.16 12.69
C ILE A 135 -15.92 13.01 14.02
N ALA A 136 -14.70 12.44 14.00
CA ALA A 136 -13.89 12.25 15.21
C ALA A 136 -13.66 13.55 15.99
N ALA A 137 -13.34 14.65 15.30
CA ALA A 137 -13.18 15.97 15.92
C ALA A 137 -14.46 16.44 16.61
N LEU A 138 -15.61 16.37 15.93
CA LEU A 138 -16.89 16.82 16.49
C LEU A 138 -17.33 16.03 17.73
N ARG A 139 -17.00 14.74 17.81
CA ARG A 139 -17.34 13.92 18.98
C ARG A 139 -16.45 14.28 20.18
N ARG A 140 -15.18 14.60 19.95
CA ARG A 140 -14.30 15.16 20.99
C ARG A 140 -14.86 16.48 21.53
N ASP A 141 -15.19 17.40 20.63
CA ASP A 141 -15.78 18.70 20.97
C ASP A 141 -17.10 18.51 21.76
N TRP A 142 -17.88 17.46 21.48
CA TRP A 142 -19.11 17.14 22.23
C TRP A 142 -18.82 16.76 23.68
N HIS A 143 -17.82 15.91 23.93
CA HIS A 143 -17.46 15.53 25.29
C HIS A 143 -16.95 16.73 26.09
N GLU A 144 -16.08 17.55 25.48
CA GLU A 144 -15.55 18.78 26.08
C GLU A 144 -16.68 19.78 26.38
N SER A 145 -17.56 20.03 25.41
CA SER A 145 -18.69 20.95 25.58
C SER A 145 -19.63 20.52 26.71
N LEU A 146 -19.82 19.22 26.95
CA LEU A 146 -20.68 18.73 28.03
C LEU A 146 -20.14 19.02 29.44
N GLU A 147 -18.84 19.30 29.60
CA GLU A 147 -18.26 19.66 30.89
C GLU A 147 -18.80 21.00 31.40
N ASP A 148 -19.11 21.92 30.48
CA ASP A 148 -19.72 23.22 30.79
C ASP A 148 -21.22 23.11 31.15
N PHE A 149 -21.86 21.94 30.95
CA PHE A 149 -23.28 21.72 31.24
C PHE A 149 -23.54 20.48 32.13
N PRO A 150 -23.16 20.49 33.43
CA PRO A 150 -23.26 19.33 34.31
C PRO A 150 -24.67 18.74 34.46
N LEU A 151 -25.71 19.60 34.46
CA LEU A 151 -27.11 19.17 34.53
C LEU A 151 -27.55 18.41 33.28
N TRP A 152 -27.03 18.81 32.11
CA TRP A 152 -27.33 18.18 30.83
C TRP A 152 -26.51 16.93 30.58
N LYS A 153 -25.28 16.86 31.12
CA LYS A 153 -24.41 15.69 31.02
C LYS A 153 -25.14 14.38 31.39
N ASN A 154 -25.87 14.38 32.51
CA ASN A 154 -26.64 13.21 32.94
C ASN A 154 -27.84 12.91 32.02
N LYS A 155 -28.57 13.94 31.59
CA LYS A 155 -29.73 13.77 30.70
C LYS A 155 -29.33 13.27 29.31
N LEU A 156 -28.19 13.73 28.81
CA LEU A 156 -27.66 13.40 27.48
C LEU A 156 -26.81 12.13 27.47
N GLU A 157 -26.63 11.47 28.61
CA GLU A 157 -25.86 10.24 28.71
C GLU A 157 -26.29 9.15 27.70
N PRO A 158 -27.60 8.92 27.42
CA PRO A 158 -27.99 7.99 26.37
C PRO A 158 -27.48 8.39 24.97
N VAL A 159 -27.43 9.70 24.66
CA VAL A 159 -26.88 10.21 23.40
C VAL A 159 -25.36 10.02 23.39
N THR A 160 -24.69 10.44 24.46
CA THR A 160 -23.22 10.30 24.61
C THR A 160 -22.78 8.84 24.56
N ALA A 161 -23.53 7.91 25.16
CA ALA A 161 -23.26 6.48 25.04
C ALA A 161 -23.40 5.95 23.61
N ALA A 162 -24.36 6.46 22.83
CA ALA A 162 -24.49 6.09 21.42
C ALA A 162 -23.33 6.64 20.57
N ILE A 163 -22.89 7.88 20.86
CA ILE A 163 -21.69 8.49 20.26
C ILE A 163 -20.46 7.65 20.56
N ARG A 164 -20.24 7.26 21.83
CA ARG A 164 -19.10 6.40 22.24
C ARG A 164 -19.08 5.04 21.55
N GLN A 165 -20.24 4.46 21.26
CA GLN A 165 -20.31 3.20 20.49
C GLN A 165 -19.87 3.37 19.03
N LEU A 166 -20.12 4.55 18.44
CA LEU A 166 -19.69 4.88 17.08
C LEU A 166 -18.21 5.29 17.03
N GLU A 167 -17.66 5.88 18.10
CA GLU A 167 -16.23 6.18 18.25
C GLU A 167 -15.37 4.93 18.15
N ARG A 168 -15.73 3.85 18.85
CA ARG A 168 -15.02 2.57 18.76
C ARG A 168 -14.96 2.01 17.33
N VAL A 169 -15.96 2.30 16.51
CA VAL A 169 -15.95 1.92 15.08
C VAL A 169 -14.99 2.83 14.31
N SER A 170 -15.02 4.14 14.58
CA SER A 170 -14.12 5.12 13.95
C SER A 170 -12.64 4.86 14.26
N GLU A 171 -12.30 4.54 15.50
CA GLU A 171 -10.93 4.19 15.90
C GLU A 171 -10.41 2.98 15.13
N ARG A 172 -11.26 1.96 14.95
CA ARG A 172 -10.92 0.77 14.16
C ARG A 172 -10.86 1.04 12.66
N LEU A 173 -11.61 2.01 12.15
CA LEU A 173 -11.49 2.46 10.77
C LEU A 173 -10.14 3.15 10.57
N ASP A 174 -9.74 4.07 11.45
CA ASP A 174 -8.46 4.78 11.34
C ASP A 174 -7.26 3.82 11.38
N ALA A 175 -7.33 2.76 12.18
CA ALA A 175 -6.31 1.71 12.23
C ALA A 175 -6.18 0.86 10.94
N ILE A 176 -7.05 1.03 9.95
CA ILE A 176 -6.86 0.41 8.63
C ILE A 176 -5.93 1.27 7.76
N ASP A 177 -5.94 2.59 7.95
CA ASP A 177 -5.08 3.53 7.23
C ASP A 177 -3.64 3.39 7.72
N ASP A 178 -3.49 3.37 9.05
CA ASP A 178 -2.25 3.16 9.77
C ASP A 178 -2.36 1.91 10.68
N PRO A 179 -2.06 0.72 10.14
CA PRO A 179 -2.13 -0.53 10.89
C PRO A 179 -1.10 -0.68 12.01
N GLU A 180 -0.11 0.23 12.12
CA GLU A 180 0.85 0.23 13.23
C GLU A 180 0.28 0.85 14.51
N SER A 181 -0.78 1.67 14.37
CA SER A 181 -1.41 2.39 15.48
C SER A 181 -2.20 1.51 16.47
N ILE A 182 -2.66 0.31 16.09
CA ILE A 182 -3.41 -0.60 16.95
C ILE A 182 -2.85 -2.03 16.89
N VAL A 183 -2.34 -2.51 18.02
CA VAL A 183 -1.78 -3.85 18.20
C VAL A 183 -2.90 -4.90 18.22
N GLY A 184 -2.99 -5.74 17.18
CA GLY A 184 -3.82 -6.97 17.17
C GLY A 184 -4.75 -7.12 15.98
N ASP A 185 -5.44 -6.06 15.55
CA ASP A 185 -6.34 -6.09 14.38
C ASP A 185 -5.52 -6.03 13.06
N PHE A 186 -6.08 -6.53 11.96
CA PHE A 186 -5.57 -6.40 10.58
C PHE A 186 -4.14 -6.90 10.27
N ALA A 187 -3.66 -7.95 10.95
CA ALA A 187 -2.32 -8.53 10.71
C ALA A 187 -2.03 -8.87 9.23
N HIS A 188 -3.04 -9.30 8.47
CA HIS A 188 -2.91 -9.58 7.04
C HIS A 188 -2.68 -8.33 6.19
N LEU A 189 -3.24 -7.17 6.57
CA LEU A 189 -3.00 -5.90 5.88
C LEU A 189 -1.57 -5.41 6.15
N ARG A 190 -1.11 -5.52 7.40
CA ARG A 190 0.29 -5.25 7.77
C ARG A 190 1.25 -6.12 6.97
N ALA A 191 1.01 -7.43 6.93
CA ALA A 191 1.84 -8.36 6.18
C ALA A 191 1.87 -8.02 4.68
N GLY A 192 0.72 -7.69 4.08
CA GLY A 192 0.66 -7.29 2.66
C GLY A 192 1.39 -5.97 2.38
N SER A 193 1.25 -4.98 3.25
CA SER A 193 1.98 -3.71 3.13
C SER A 193 3.48 -3.91 3.30
N ALA A 194 3.91 -4.67 4.31
CA ALA A 194 5.31 -4.98 4.57
C ALA A 194 5.92 -5.77 3.41
N GLU A 195 5.19 -6.70 2.79
CA GLU A 195 5.66 -7.45 1.62
C GLU A 195 5.92 -6.52 0.41
N ILE A 196 5.07 -5.51 0.19
CA ILE A 196 5.24 -4.50 -0.86
C ILE A 196 6.45 -3.61 -0.57
N THR A 197 6.61 -3.14 0.67
CA THR A 197 7.75 -2.31 1.07
C THR A 197 9.06 -3.09 0.96
N ALA A 198 9.13 -4.30 1.54
CA ALA A 198 10.31 -5.16 1.50
C ALA A 198 10.72 -5.49 0.06
N PHE A 199 9.76 -5.77 -0.84
CA PHE A 199 10.06 -5.99 -2.25
C PHE A 199 10.81 -4.80 -2.89
N ARG A 200 10.33 -3.58 -2.62
CA ARG A 200 10.93 -2.35 -3.17
C ARG A 200 12.33 -2.15 -2.60
N GLU A 201 12.49 -2.26 -1.28
CA GLU A 201 13.77 -2.09 -0.59
C GLU A 201 14.81 -3.12 -1.04
N GLU A 202 14.44 -4.41 -1.08
CA GLU A 202 15.35 -5.48 -1.55
C GLU A 202 15.76 -5.29 -3.01
N THR A 203 14.83 -4.88 -3.88
CA THR A 203 15.12 -4.60 -5.30
C THR A 203 16.04 -3.39 -5.45
N GLN A 204 15.79 -2.30 -4.73
CA GLN A 204 16.63 -1.10 -4.75
C GLN A 204 18.04 -1.41 -4.24
N ALA A 205 18.16 -2.16 -3.15
CA ALA A 205 19.45 -2.57 -2.61
C ALA A 205 20.24 -3.41 -3.61
N LEU A 206 19.61 -4.40 -4.25
CA LEU A 206 20.24 -5.23 -5.28
C LEU A 206 20.76 -4.38 -6.45
N VAL A 207 19.90 -3.51 -7.00
CA VAL A 207 20.26 -2.61 -8.10
C VAL A 207 21.42 -1.69 -7.71
N GLN A 208 21.37 -1.09 -6.52
CA GLN A 208 22.40 -0.18 -6.04
C GLN A 208 23.75 -0.90 -5.93
N ASN A 209 23.78 -2.12 -5.39
CA ASN A 209 25.00 -2.90 -5.29
C ASN A 209 25.55 -3.26 -6.67
N ILE A 210 24.70 -3.62 -7.64
CA ILE A 210 25.13 -3.89 -9.02
C ILE A 210 25.73 -2.63 -9.66
N ILE A 211 25.09 -1.47 -9.49
CA ILE A 211 25.59 -0.19 -10.03
C ILE A 211 26.94 0.18 -9.41
N GLN A 212 27.14 -0.03 -8.11
CA GLN A 212 28.42 0.21 -7.44
C GLN A 212 29.56 -0.66 -8.01
N HIS A 213 29.26 -1.91 -8.37
CA HIS A 213 30.23 -2.84 -8.95
C HIS A 213 30.26 -2.83 -10.48
N LYS A 214 29.44 -1.99 -11.14
CA LYS A 214 29.23 -2.00 -12.59
C LYS A 214 30.51 -2.00 -13.40
N LYS A 215 31.50 -1.17 -13.03
CA LYS A 215 32.80 -1.12 -13.75
C LYS A 215 33.58 -2.42 -13.68
N SER A 216 33.59 -3.06 -12.51
CA SER A 216 34.26 -4.36 -12.31
C SER A 216 33.53 -5.47 -13.05
N LEU A 217 32.20 -5.51 -12.94
CA LEU A 217 31.34 -6.46 -13.64
C LEU A 217 31.46 -6.32 -15.16
N ASP A 218 31.44 -5.09 -15.69
CA ASP A 218 31.61 -4.85 -17.12
C ASP A 218 32.99 -5.28 -17.61
N ALA A 219 34.04 -5.11 -16.80
CA ALA A 219 35.39 -5.56 -17.14
C ALA A 219 35.52 -7.09 -17.13
N SER A 220 34.94 -7.79 -16.13
CA SER A 220 34.95 -9.26 -16.09
C SER A 220 34.17 -9.85 -17.26
N LEU A 221 33.01 -9.28 -17.57
CA LEU A 221 32.17 -9.67 -18.69
C LEU A 221 32.79 -9.39 -20.05
N ALA A 222 33.44 -8.24 -20.26
CA ALA A 222 34.02 -7.88 -21.55
C ALA A 222 35.02 -8.93 -22.05
N SER A 223 35.89 -9.43 -21.16
CA SER A 223 36.89 -10.44 -21.47
C SER A 223 36.30 -11.76 -22.00
N VAL A 224 35.10 -12.11 -21.56
CA VAL A 224 34.39 -13.34 -21.95
C VAL A 224 33.53 -13.08 -23.19
N VAL A 225 32.80 -11.96 -23.23
CA VAL A 225 31.87 -11.60 -24.31
C VAL A 225 32.59 -11.41 -25.64
N GLU A 226 33.80 -10.82 -25.65
CA GLU A 226 34.61 -10.66 -26.87
C GLU A 226 34.89 -12.00 -27.58
N ASN A 227 34.93 -13.12 -26.84
CA ASN A 227 35.13 -14.45 -27.41
C ASN A 227 33.85 -15.08 -27.97
N TYR A 228 32.66 -14.57 -27.63
CA TYR A 228 31.36 -15.17 -28.00
C TYR A 228 30.62 -14.38 -29.09
N SER A 229 30.50 -13.07 -28.96
CA SER A 229 29.90 -12.20 -29.99
C SER A 229 30.13 -10.72 -29.67
N PRO A 230 31.05 -10.03 -30.38
CA PRO A 230 31.28 -8.60 -30.21
C PRO A 230 30.19 -7.72 -30.84
N GLU A 231 29.26 -8.31 -31.59
CA GLU A 231 28.11 -7.60 -32.17
C GLU A 231 27.11 -7.26 -31.05
N ARG A 232 27.08 -5.98 -30.66
CA ARG A 232 26.20 -5.31 -29.67
C ARG A 232 25.33 -6.28 -28.85
N VAL A 233 25.82 -6.68 -27.68
CA VAL A 233 25.03 -7.38 -26.66
C VAL A 233 23.73 -6.62 -26.41
N ASP A 234 22.60 -7.32 -26.51
CA ASP A 234 21.29 -6.75 -26.24
C ASP A 234 21.29 -6.11 -24.83
N PRO A 235 20.74 -4.90 -24.64
CA PRO A 235 20.76 -4.26 -23.32
C PRO A 235 20.10 -5.10 -22.21
N VAL A 236 19.09 -5.92 -22.54
CA VAL A 236 18.45 -6.86 -21.60
C VAL A 236 19.43 -7.97 -21.21
N ASP A 237 20.12 -8.56 -22.19
CA ASP A 237 21.13 -9.59 -21.92
C ASP A 237 22.27 -9.03 -21.06
N LYS A 238 22.69 -7.78 -21.32
CA LYS A 238 23.69 -7.08 -20.50
C LYS A 238 23.22 -6.90 -19.05
N ALA A 239 21.96 -6.51 -18.83
CA ALA A 239 21.38 -6.39 -17.50
C ALA A 239 21.31 -7.74 -16.77
N ILE A 240 20.91 -8.81 -17.48
CA ILE A 240 20.91 -10.19 -16.95
C ILE A 240 22.32 -10.63 -16.53
N LEU A 241 23.31 -10.44 -17.42
CA LEU A 241 24.70 -10.82 -17.16
C LEU A 241 25.28 -10.09 -15.94
N ARG A 242 25.03 -8.79 -15.81
CA ARG A 242 25.50 -8.01 -14.65
C ARG A 242 24.88 -8.48 -13.35
N LEU A 243 23.57 -8.72 -13.33
CA LEU A 243 22.90 -9.23 -12.15
C LEU A 243 23.47 -10.59 -11.75
N ALA A 244 23.56 -11.52 -12.70
CA ALA A 244 24.04 -12.86 -12.43
C ALA A 244 25.51 -12.87 -12.00
N SER A 245 26.37 -12.09 -12.66
CA SER A 245 27.78 -11.97 -12.29
C SER A 245 27.95 -11.32 -10.92
N TYR A 246 27.12 -10.34 -10.58
CA TYR A 246 27.09 -9.77 -9.24
C TYR A 246 26.75 -10.82 -8.18
N GLU A 247 25.71 -11.63 -8.39
CA GLU A 247 25.38 -12.71 -7.45
C GLU A 247 26.51 -13.74 -7.33
N ILE A 248 27.17 -14.08 -8.44
CA ILE A 248 28.26 -15.07 -8.48
C ILE A 248 29.52 -14.56 -7.77
N GLU A 249 29.88 -13.29 -7.97
CA GLU A 249 31.13 -12.71 -7.48
C GLU A 249 31.01 -12.10 -6.08
N TYR A 250 29.82 -11.67 -5.65
CA TYR A 250 29.63 -10.88 -4.43
C TYR A 250 28.57 -11.42 -3.46
N CYS A 251 27.84 -12.49 -3.80
CA CYS A 251 26.82 -13.07 -2.91
C CYS A 251 27.13 -14.52 -2.51
N ASP A 252 27.93 -14.68 -1.45
CA ASP A 252 28.33 -15.99 -0.91
C ASP A 252 27.15 -16.87 -0.45
N ASP A 253 25.99 -16.28 -0.15
CA ASP A 253 24.77 -16.99 0.24
C ASP A 253 24.03 -17.62 -0.95
N ILE A 254 24.42 -17.31 -2.19
CA ILE A 254 23.75 -17.77 -3.41
C ILE A 254 24.67 -18.72 -4.17
N PRO A 255 24.31 -20.03 -4.26
CA PRO A 255 25.10 -20.96 -5.03
C PRO A 255 25.17 -20.51 -6.50
N ARG A 256 26.38 -20.45 -7.07
CA ARG A 256 26.63 -20.08 -8.47
C ARG A 256 25.66 -20.73 -9.47
N ALA A 257 25.43 -22.03 -9.34
CA ALA A 257 24.54 -22.76 -10.24
C ALA A 257 23.08 -22.25 -10.20
N VAL A 258 22.62 -21.75 -9.04
CA VAL A 258 21.30 -21.14 -8.90
C VAL A 258 21.24 -19.81 -9.65
N SER A 259 22.25 -18.95 -9.51
CA SER A 259 22.32 -17.67 -10.24
C SER A 259 22.33 -17.87 -11.75
N ILE A 260 23.10 -18.84 -12.25
CA ILE A 260 23.15 -19.20 -13.67
C ILE A 260 21.78 -19.70 -14.15
N ASN A 261 21.17 -20.65 -13.44
CA ASN A 261 19.86 -21.19 -13.81
C ASN A 261 18.77 -20.10 -13.84
N GLU A 262 18.76 -19.20 -12.86
CA GLU A 262 17.78 -18.11 -12.80
C GLU A 262 18.02 -17.09 -13.91
N ALA A 263 19.28 -16.77 -14.24
CA ALA A 263 19.61 -15.91 -15.38
C ALA A 263 19.11 -16.49 -16.71
N ILE A 264 19.26 -17.80 -16.92
CA ILE A 264 18.77 -18.50 -18.12
C ILE A 264 17.24 -18.48 -18.21
N GLU A 265 16.55 -18.75 -17.11
CA GLU A 265 15.08 -18.72 -17.08
C GLU A 265 14.53 -17.33 -17.34
N ILE A 266 15.20 -16.28 -16.84
CA ILE A 266 14.83 -14.89 -17.11
C ILE A 266 15.15 -14.53 -18.57
N ALA A 267 16.28 -14.98 -19.12
CA ALA A 267 16.62 -14.76 -20.53
C ALA A 267 15.61 -15.39 -21.49
N LYS A 268 15.05 -16.56 -21.18
CA LYS A 268 13.95 -17.16 -21.96
C LYS A 268 12.68 -16.33 -21.96
N LYS A 269 12.47 -15.51 -20.92
CA LYS A 269 11.27 -14.69 -20.75
C LYS A 269 11.39 -13.32 -21.39
N PHE A 270 12.55 -12.67 -21.27
CA PHE A 270 12.76 -11.28 -21.70
C PHE A 270 13.67 -11.11 -22.92
N GLY A 271 14.53 -12.11 -23.18
CA GLY A 271 15.50 -12.06 -24.26
C GLY A 271 14.98 -12.63 -25.58
N THR A 272 15.90 -12.83 -26.52
CA THR A 272 15.66 -13.45 -27.81
C THR A 272 15.75 -14.98 -27.72
N THR A 273 15.48 -15.69 -28.83
CA THR A 273 15.64 -17.15 -28.89
C THR A 273 17.07 -17.62 -28.59
N GLU A 274 18.07 -16.77 -28.87
CA GLU A 274 19.50 -17.10 -28.65
C GLU A 274 20.01 -16.67 -27.27
N SER A 275 19.30 -15.78 -26.57
CA SER A 275 19.74 -15.17 -25.31
C SER A 275 20.03 -16.22 -24.23
N ALA A 276 19.15 -17.21 -24.04
CA ALA A 276 19.36 -18.25 -23.03
C ALA A 276 20.68 -19.04 -23.21
N ARG A 277 21.03 -19.36 -24.46
CA ARG A 277 22.27 -20.07 -24.79
C ARG A 277 23.49 -19.16 -24.61
N PHE A 278 23.37 -17.91 -25.05
CA PHE A 278 24.42 -16.90 -24.89
C PHE A 278 24.75 -16.64 -23.41
N ILE A 279 23.72 -16.36 -22.59
CA ILE A 279 23.86 -16.12 -21.15
C ILE A 279 24.53 -17.31 -20.46
N ASN A 280 24.09 -18.55 -20.74
CA ASN A 280 24.73 -19.73 -20.17
C ASN A 280 26.22 -19.81 -20.54
N GLY A 281 26.55 -19.62 -21.82
CA GLY A 281 27.93 -19.69 -22.30
C GLY A 281 28.85 -18.65 -21.64
N VAL A 282 28.39 -17.41 -21.50
CA VAL A 282 29.15 -16.35 -20.83
C VAL A 282 29.31 -16.66 -19.34
N LEU A 283 28.23 -16.98 -18.62
CA LEU A 283 28.28 -17.20 -17.19
C LEU A 283 29.03 -18.48 -16.78
N ASP A 284 29.14 -19.49 -17.65
CA ASP A 284 29.99 -20.67 -17.42
C ASP A 284 31.49 -20.35 -17.45
N ALA A 285 31.89 -19.23 -18.05
CA ALA A 285 33.27 -18.78 -18.17
C ALA A 285 33.65 -17.71 -17.14
N VAL A 286 32.70 -16.91 -16.64
CA VAL A 286 32.93 -15.91 -15.58
C VAL A 286 33.38 -16.60 -14.29
N GLY A 287 34.47 -16.17 -13.63
CA GLY A 287 34.87 -16.71 -12.31
C GLY A 287 35.42 -18.15 -12.31
N LYS A 288 35.92 -18.63 -13.45
CA LYS A 288 36.93 -19.69 -13.53
C LYS A 288 38.32 -19.07 -13.50
#